data_AF-A0A9D4FYA8-F1
#
_entry.id   AF-A0A9D4FYA8-F1
#
_cell.length_a   1.000
_cell.length_b   1.000
_cell.length_c   1.000
_cell.angle_alpha   90.00
_cell.angle_beta   90.00
_cell.angle_gamma   90.00
#
_symmetry.space_group_name_H-M   'P 1'
#
loop_
_entity.id
_entity.type
_entity.pdbx_description
1 polymer ?
#
loop_
_entity_poly.entity_id
_entity_poly.type
_entity_poly.pdbx_seq_one_letter_code
_entity_poly.pdbx_strand_id
1 'polypeptide(L)'
;MHLQKKGLIALLQMIVATCAREPSSPICSRYDYEERLLERVLRNELALETTLNEIVKTNAKVLDALTKLEDAKTKVDSTLAVMEKKQIEMESQLADFISNASYIMNSTLVANVGALVEASSQIKENASVTVQQLVKEVNILKGTCVDRVMCYTCILFDTFIEYLMYLL
;
A
#
# COMPACT_ATOMS: atom_id res chain seq x y z
N MET A 1 2.18 -62.49 26.47
CA MET A 1 0.72 -62.28 26.67
C MET A 1 -0.15 -63.54 26.56
N HIS A 2 0.23 -64.62 25.85
CA HIS A 2 -0.64 -65.80 25.69
C HIS A 2 -0.85 -66.68 26.94
N LEU A 3 0.10 -66.71 27.89
CA LEU A 3 -0.01 -67.52 29.11
C LEU A 3 -1.05 -66.99 30.11
N GLN A 4 -1.27 -65.68 30.17
CA GLN A 4 -2.27 -65.10 31.08
C GLN A 4 -3.71 -65.38 30.65
N LYS A 5 -3.98 -65.45 29.33
CA LYS A 5 -5.32 -65.83 28.81
C LYS A 5 -5.70 -67.28 29.17
N LYS A 6 -4.76 -68.23 29.09
CA LYS A 6 -5.04 -69.64 29.40
C LYS A 6 -5.33 -69.87 30.89
N GLY A 7 -4.59 -69.20 31.77
CA GLY A 7 -4.85 -69.25 33.22
C GLY A 7 -6.20 -68.63 33.59
N LEU A 8 -6.58 -67.51 32.96
CA LEU A 8 -7.85 -66.85 33.22
C LEU A 8 -9.05 -67.70 32.77
N ILE A 9 -8.95 -68.37 31.61
CA ILE A 9 -10.00 -69.25 31.08
C ILE A 9 -10.18 -70.48 31.98
N ALA A 10 -9.09 -71.09 32.46
CA ALA A 10 -9.18 -72.23 33.37
C ALA A 10 -9.82 -71.86 34.71
N LEU A 11 -9.53 -70.66 35.22
CA LEU A 11 -10.13 -70.15 36.46
C LEU A 11 -11.64 -69.92 36.28
N LEU A 12 -12.04 -69.27 35.18
CA LEU A 12 -13.46 -69.07 34.82
C LEU A 12 -14.22 -70.40 34.69
N GLN A 13 -13.63 -71.40 34.04
CA GLN A 13 -14.25 -72.72 33.90
C GLN A 13 -14.44 -73.44 35.25
N MET A 14 -13.46 -73.33 36.16
CA MET A 14 -13.55 -73.91 37.50
C MET A 14 -14.65 -73.23 38.32
N ILE A 15 -14.78 -71.91 38.22
CA ILE A 15 -15.83 -71.13 38.87
C ILE A 15 -17.21 -71.50 38.34
N VAL A 16 -17.39 -71.54 37.02
CA VAL A 16 -18.66 -71.92 36.37
C VAL A 16 -19.07 -73.35 36.77
N ALA A 17 -18.13 -74.29 36.79
CA ALA A 17 -18.40 -75.66 37.22
C ALA A 17 -18.77 -75.76 38.71
N THR A 18 -18.15 -74.94 39.57
CA THR A 18 -18.46 -74.88 41.00
C THR A 18 -19.86 -74.30 41.22
N CYS A 19 -20.25 -73.29 40.43
CA CYS A 19 -21.57 -72.66 40.53
C CYS A 19 -22.71 -73.45 39.91
N ALA A 20 -22.42 -74.28 38.91
CA ALA A 20 -23.40 -75.26 38.42
C ALA A 20 -23.69 -76.37 39.45
N ARG A 21 -22.75 -76.67 40.35
CA ARG A 21 -22.85 -77.74 41.35
C ARG A 21 -23.43 -77.27 42.68
N GLU A 22 -23.10 -76.05 43.10
CA GLU A 22 -23.61 -75.41 44.33
C GLU A 22 -24.05 -73.96 44.04
N PRO A 23 -25.25 -73.76 43.47
CA PRO A 23 -25.70 -72.43 43.00
C PRO A 23 -25.95 -71.43 44.13
N SER A 24 -26.17 -71.88 45.36
CA SER A 24 -26.31 -71.02 46.55
C SER A 24 -24.97 -70.66 47.20
N SER A 25 -23.84 -71.12 46.66
CA SER A 25 -22.51 -70.81 47.18
C SER A 25 -22.23 -69.30 47.09
N PRO A 26 -21.64 -68.67 48.12
CA PRO A 26 -21.34 -67.23 48.15
C PRO A 26 -20.32 -66.80 47.09
N ILE A 27 -19.60 -67.76 46.51
CA ILE A 27 -18.73 -67.53 45.34
C ILE A 27 -19.61 -67.22 44.12
N CYS A 28 -20.74 -67.90 43.98
CA CYS A 28 -21.63 -67.84 42.82
C CYS A 28 -22.57 -66.63 42.84
N SER A 29 -22.99 -66.18 44.03
CA SER A 29 -23.64 -64.87 44.19
C SER A 29 -22.69 -63.70 43.91
N ARG A 30 -21.37 -63.93 43.97
CA ARG A 30 -20.32 -62.99 43.55
C ARG A 30 -20.11 -62.95 42.03
N TYR A 31 -20.54 -63.99 41.32
CA TYR A 31 -20.38 -64.16 39.86
C TYR A 31 -21.61 -63.76 39.04
N ASP A 32 -22.41 -62.83 39.57
CA ASP A 32 -23.13 -61.84 38.75
C ASP A 32 -22.13 -60.86 38.07
N TYR A 33 -20.98 -61.38 37.64
CA TYR A 33 -19.82 -60.67 37.13
C TYR A 33 -19.90 -60.59 35.62
N GLU A 34 -20.48 -61.61 34.97
CA GLU A 34 -20.74 -61.58 33.53
C GLU A 34 -21.82 -60.56 33.18
N GLU A 35 -22.94 -60.51 33.90
CA GLU A 35 -23.96 -59.46 33.66
C GLU A 35 -23.42 -58.06 33.99
N ARG A 36 -22.68 -57.88 35.10
CA ARG A 36 -22.06 -56.59 35.43
C ARG A 36 -20.93 -56.18 34.46
N LEU A 37 -20.18 -57.12 33.90
CA LEU A 37 -19.21 -56.84 32.83
C LEU A 37 -19.94 -56.48 31.53
N LEU A 38 -21.00 -57.20 31.17
CA LEU A 38 -21.81 -56.94 29.98
C LEU A 38 -22.45 -55.55 30.08
N GLU A 39 -23.05 -55.19 31.23
CA GLU A 39 -23.59 -53.85 31.45
C GLU A 39 -22.52 -52.76 31.37
N ARG A 40 -21.30 -53.02 31.88
CA ARG A 40 -20.18 -52.05 31.75
C ARG A 40 -19.73 -51.91 30.31
N VAL A 41 -19.64 -53.00 29.55
CA VAL A 41 -19.30 -52.98 28.12
C VAL A 41 -20.37 -52.20 27.35
N LEU A 42 -21.65 -52.49 27.56
CA LEU A 42 -22.77 -51.80 26.93
C LEU A 42 -22.81 -50.30 27.29
N ARG A 43 -22.58 -49.93 28.55
CA ARG A 43 -22.49 -48.52 28.97
C ARG A 43 -21.30 -47.80 28.33
N ASN A 44 -20.16 -48.47 28.21
CA ASN A 44 -18.98 -47.90 27.57
C ASN A 44 -19.16 -47.75 26.06
N GLU A 45 -19.83 -48.70 25.42
CA GLU A 45 -20.15 -48.65 23.99
C GLU A 45 -21.12 -47.51 23.69
N LEU A 46 -22.19 -47.36 24.48
CA LEU A 46 -23.11 -46.24 24.37
C LEU A 46 -22.43 -44.89 24.62
N ALA A 47 -21.54 -44.81 25.61
CA ALA A 47 -20.76 -43.60 25.88
C ALA A 47 -19.83 -43.27 24.69
N LEU A 48 -19.16 -44.29 24.13
CA LEU A 48 -18.29 -44.13 22.96
C LEU A 48 -19.07 -43.67 21.73
N GLU A 49 -20.24 -44.26 21.47
CA GLU A 49 -21.13 -43.87 20.37
C GLU A 49 -21.60 -42.42 20.54
N THR A 50 -21.95 -42.02 21.76
CA THR A 50 -22.35 -40.64 22.07
C THR A 50 -21.19 -39.67 21.81
N THR A 51 -19.99 -39.97 22.31
CA THR A 51 -18.80 -39.16 22.07
C THR A 51 -18.46 -39.09 20.58
N LEU A 52 -18.56 -40.20 19.84
CA LEU A 52 -18.30 -40.22 18.40
C LEU A 52 -19.31 -39.34 17.64
N ASN A 53 -20.59 -39.41 18.00
CA ASN A 53 -21.63 -38.57 17.42
C ASN A 53 -21.39 -37.08 17.69
N GLU A 54 -20.95 -36.72 18.89
CA GLU A 54 -20.57 -35.34 19.24
C GLU A 54 -19.35 -34.85 18.42
N ILE A 55 -18.34 -35.71 18.23
CA ILE A 55 -17.17 -35.42 17.40
C ILE A 55 -17.61 -35.19 15.94
N VAL A 56 -18.45 -36.07 15.38
CA VAL A 56 -18.95 -35.93 14.01
C VAL A 56 -19.73 -34.62 13.85
N LYS A 57 -20.62 -34.30 14.79
CA LYS A 57 -21.39 -33.04 14.78
C LYS A 57 -20.49 -31.81 14.87
N THR A 58 -19.45 -31.88 15.70
CA THR A 58 -18.47 -30.79 15.85
C THR A 58 -17.67 -30.62 14.57
N ASN A 59 -17.18 -31.71 13.98
CA ASN A 59 -16.43 -31.68 12.72
C ASN A 59 -17.27 -31.14 11.56
N ALA A 60 -18.56 -31.48 11.50
CA ALA A 60 -19.48 -30.93 10.49
C ALA A 60 -19.62 -29.40 10.62
N LYS A 61 -19.70 -28.88 11.86
CA LYS A 61 -19.72 -27.42 12.11
C LYS A 61 -18.40 -26.75 11.72
N VAL A 62 -17.26 -27.37 12.02
CA VAL A 62 -15.93 -26.86 11.65
C VAL A 62 -15.80 -26.83 10.13
N LEU A 63 -16.27 -27.86 9.43
CA LEU A 63 -16.24 -27.91 7.97
C LEU A 63 -17.09 -26.80 7.33
N ASP A 64 -18.30 -26.55 7.85
CA ASP A 64 -19.15 -25.42 7.40
C ASP A 64 -18.51 -24.04 7.69
N ALA A 65 -17.79 -23.90 8.82
CA ALA A 65 -17.06 -22.68 9.10
C ALA A 65 -15.88 -22.48 8.12
N LEU A 66 -15.17 -23.55 7.77
CA LEU A 66 -14.06 -23.50 6.82
C LEU A 66 -14.52 -23.16 5.40
N THR A 67 -15.66 -23.70 4.95
CA THR A 67 -16.21 -23.34 3.62
C THR A 67 -16.59 -21.86 3.55
N LYS A 68 -17.25 -21.33 4.59
CA LYS A 68 -17.57 -19.90 4.68
C LYS A 68 -16.32 -19.01 4.71
N LEU A 69 -15.26 -19.48 5.35
CA LEU A 69 -13.98 -18.77 5.37
C LEU A 69 -13.34 -18.72 3.98
N GLU A 70 -13.39 -19.82 3.22
CA GLU A 70 -12.87 -19.87 1.85
C GLU A 70 -13.69 -18.96 0.91
N ASP A 71 -15.01 -18.94 1.04
CA ASP A 71 -15.88 -18.01 0.31
C ASP A 71 -15.59 -16.54 0.66
N ALA A 72 -15.28 -16.24 1.92
CA ALA A 72 -14.88 -14.89 2.33
C ALA A 72 -13.51 -14.53 1.76
N LYS A 73 -12.56 -15.46 1.77
CA LYS A 73 -11.22 -15.28 1.22
C LYS A 73 -11.26 -15.00 -0.29
N THR A 74 -12.03 -15.77 -1.07
CA THR A 74 -12.18 -15.53 -2.51
C THR A 74 -12.77 -14.15 -2.82
N LYS A 75 -13.70 -13.65 -2.00
CA LYS A 75 -14.21 -12.27 -2.12
C LYS A 75 -13.14 -11.22 -1.83
N VAL A 76 -12.32 -11.45 -0.80
CA VAL A 76 -11.18 -10.57 -0.48
C VAL A 76 -10.18 -10.54 -1.64
N ASP A 77 -9.80 -11.71 -2.17
CA ASP A 77 -8.87 -11.82 -3.30
C ASP A 77 -9.41 -11.10 -4.54
N SER A 78 -10.71 -11.24 -4.84
CA SER A 78 -11.33 -10.52 -5.95
C SER A 78 -11.34 -8.99 -5.75
N THR A 79 -11.57 -8.53 -4.52
CA THR A 79 -11.53 -7.11 -4.18
C THR A 79 -10.11 -6.56 -4.31
N LEU A 80 -9.13 -7.32 -3.85
CA LEU A 80 -7.72 -6.95 -3.94
C LEU A 80 -7.29 -6.78 -5.40
N ALA A 81 -7.64 -7.72 -6.28
CA ALA A 81 -7.32 -7.63 -7.70
C ALA A 81 -7.95 -6.39 -8.37
N VAL A 82 -9.18 -6.01 -7.98
CA VAL A 82 -9.82 -4.78 -8.45
C VAL A 82 -9.09 -3.54 -7.95
N MET A 83 -8.65 -3.53 -6.69
CA MET A 83 -7.89 -2.42 -6.11
C MET A 83 -6.53 -2.24 -6.77
N GLU A 84 -5.78 -3.32 -7.02
CA GLU A 84 -4.50 -3.28 -7.72
C GLU A 84 -4.65 -2.72 -9.14
N LYS A 85 -5.68 -3.15 -9.87
CA LYS A 85 -5.98 -2.60 -11.19
C LYS A 85 -6.25 -1.09 -11.15
N LYS A 86 -7.04 -0.63 -10.17
CA LYS A 86 -7.32 0.80 -9.99
C LYS A 86 -6.08 1.59 -9.61
N GLN A 87 -5.18 1.02 -8.81
CA GLN A 87 -3.92 1.66 -8.46
C GLN A 87 -3.07 1.90 -9.71
N ILE A 88 -2.90 0.87 -10.55
CA ILE A 88 -2.16 0.98 -11.82
C ILE A 88 -2.79 2.05 -12.73
N GLU A 89 -4.13 2.07 -12.82
CA GLU A 89 -4.85 3.08 -13.61
C GLU A 89 -4.61 4.51 -13.08
N MET A 90 -4.68 4.72 -11.77
CA MET A 90 -4.40 6.03 -11.16
C MET A 90 -2.94 6.45 -11.34
N GLU A 91 -1.98 5.53 -11.22
CA GLU A 91 -0.56 5.81 -11.46
C GLU A 91 -0.31 6.23 -12.91
N SER A 92 -0.98 5.59 -13.87
CA SER A 92 -0.93 5.98 -15.29
C SER A 92 -1.52 7.39 -15.50
N GLN A 93 -2.70 7.67 -14.95
CA GLN A 93 -3.33 8.99 -15.07
C GLN A 93 -2.48 10.09 -14.42
N LEU A 94 -1.82 9.80 -13.30
CA LEU A 94 -0.92 10.72 -12.65
C LEU A 94 0.32 11.01 -13.50
N ALA A 95 0.89 9.98 -14.15
CA ALA A 95 2.01 10.15 -15.06
C ALA A 95 1.63 11.05 -16.27
N ASP A 96 0.46 10.84 -16.85
CA ASP A 96 -0.06 11.68 -17.95
C ASP A 96 -0.28 13.13 -17.49
N PHE A 97 -0.83 13.31 -16.28
CA PHE A 97 -1.03 14.64 -15.70
C PHE A 97 0.30 15.36 -15.49
N ILE A 98 1.31 14.69 -14.92
CA ILE A 98 2.65 15.26 -14.71
C ILE A 98 3.29 15.66 -16.04
N SER A 99 3.19 14.80 -17.07
CA SER A 99 3.69 15.09 -18.42
C SER A 99 3.03 16.34 -19.01
N ASN A 100 1.71 16.41 -18.96
CA ASN A 100 0.95 17.57 -19.48
C ASN A 100 1.28 18.85 -18.71
N ALA A 101 1.38 18.79 -17.39
CA ALA A 101 1.75 19.95 -16.57
C ALA A 101 3.17 20.44 -16.91
N SER A 102 4.12 19.53 -17.10
CA SER A 102 5.48 19.86 -17.50
C SER A 102 5.53 20.51 -18.87
N TYR A 103 4.77 20.00 -19.85
CA TYR A 103 4.66 20.58 -21.18
C TYR A 103 4.13 22.02 -21.13
N ILE A 104 3.02 22.26 -20.42
CA ILE A 104 2.42 23.59 -20.29
C ILE A 104 3.37 24.57 -19.58
N MET A 105 4.02 24.14 -18.51
CA MET A 105 4.99 24.98 -17.79
C MET A 105 6.16 25.36 -18.69
N ASN A 106 6.75 24.39 -19.40
CA ASN A 106 7.87 24.67 -20.29
C ASN A 106 7.45 25.57 -21.47
N SER A 107 6.31 25.31 -22.11
CA SER A 107 5.86 26.12 -23.25
C SER A 107 5.56 27.56 -22.84
N THR A 108 4.92 27.75 -21.68
CA THR A 108 4.56 29.07 -21.16
C THR A 108 5.80 29.84 -20.69
N LEU A 109 6.71 29.17 -19.99
CA LEU A 109 7.95 29.79 -19.53
C LEU A 109 8.83 30.21 -20.71
N VAL A 110 9.00 29.34 -21.71
CA VAL A 110 9.78 29.67 -22.92
C VAL A 110 9.14 30.82 -23.69
N ALA A 111 7.82 30.83 -23.84
CA ALA A 111 7.12 31.93 -24.51
C ALA A 111 7.31 33.27 -23.76
N ASN A 112 7.15 33.28 -22.44
CA ASN A 112 7.29 34.49 -21.63
C ASN A 112 8.74 35.00 -21.59
N VAL A 113 9.72 34.10 -21.47
CA VAL A 113 11.15 34.46 -21.52
C VAL A 113 11.51 35.00 -22.90
N GLY A 114 11.01 34.37 -23.98
CA GLY A 114 11.22 34.85 -25.35
C GLY A 114 10.69 36.27 -25.55
N ALA A 115 9.44 36.53 -25.13
CA ALA A 115 8.84 37.86 -25.22
C ALA A 115 9.61 38.92 -24.40
N LEU A 116 10.12 38.55 -23.22
CA LEU A 116 10.92 39.44 -22.38
C LEU A 116 12.28 39.76 -23.02
N VAL A 117 12.95 38.77 -23.62
CA VAL A 117 14.22 38.97 -24.34
C VAL A 117 14.02 39.90 -25.54
N GLU A 118 12.93 39.71 -26.28
CA GLU A 118 12.61 40.56 -27.44
C GLU A 118 12.28 42.00 -27.03
N ALA A 119 11.47 42.20 -25.98
CA ALA A 119 11.22 43.51 -25.41
C ALA A 119 12.51 44.19 -24.92
N SER A 120 13.41 43.44 -24.26
CA SER A 120 14.70 43.96 -23.80
C SER A 120 15.59 44.40 -24.98
N SER A 121 15.62 43.63 -26.07
CA SER A 121 16.35 43.99 -27.29
C SER A 121 15.82 45.29 -27.91
N GLN A 122 14.49 45.43 -28.00
CA GLN A 122 13.86 46.65 -28.52
C GLN A 122 14.16 47.88 -27.66
N ILE A 123 14.15 47.74 -26.32
CA ILE A 123 14.52 48.83 -25.41
C ILE A 123 15.98 49.25 -25.65
N LYS A 124 16.89 48.28 -25.80
CA LYS A 124 18.32 48.55 -26.05
C LYS A 124 18.53 49.30 -27.36
N GLU A 125 17.83 48.90 -28.43
CA GLU A 125 17.91 49.54 -29.73
C GLU A 125 17.34 50.96 -29.70
N ASN A 126 16.14 51.13 -29.13
CA ASN A 126 15.50 52.44 -28.97
C ASN A 126 16.34 53.41 -28.12
N ALA A 127 16.95 52.92 -27.04
CA ALA A 127 17.85 53.71 -26.21
C ALA A 127 19.09 54.14 -27.00
N SER A 128 19.69 53.24 -27.78
CA SER A 128 20.84 53.56 -28.65
C SER A 128 20.52 54.66 -29.66
N VAL A 129 19.38 54.56 -30.35
CA VAL A 129 18.93 55.57 -31.32
C VAL A 129 18.70 56.92 -30.62
N THR A 130 18.04 56.90 -29.45
CA THR A 130 17.76 58.13 -28.67
C THR A 130 19.06 58.81 -28.22
N VAL A 131 20.03 58.04 -27.74
CA VAL A 131 21.35 58.56 -27.35
C VAL A 131 22.09 59.15 -28.55
N GLN A 132 22.07 58.47 -29.71
CA GLN A 132 22.69 59.00 -30.93
C GLN A 132 22.03 60.30 -31.39
N GLN A 133 20.71 60.42 -31.28
CA GLN A 133 19.96 61.64 -31.58
C GLN A 133 20.38 62.79 -30.66
N LEU A 134 20.41 62.54 -29.34
CA LEU A 134 20.85 63.51 -28.34
C LEU A 134 22.28 63.98 -28.60
N VAL A 135 23.20 63.05 -28.90
CA VAL A 135 24.59 63.40 -29.23
C VAL A 135 24.67 64.33 -30.45
N LYS A 136 23.86 64.08 -31.49
CA LYS A 136 23.78 64.97 -32.66
C LYS A 136 23.28 66.36 -32.28
N GLU A 137 22.20 66.46 -31.51
CA GLU A 137 21.64 67.74 -31.06
C GLU A 137 22.64 68.52 -30.19
N VAL A 138 23.33 67.85 -29.28
CA VAL A 138 24.37 68.44 -28.44
C VAL A 138 25.55 68.94 -29.27
N ASN A 139 25.98 68.19 -30.29
CA ASN A 139 27.07 68.63 -31.16
C ASN A 139 26.71 69.87 -31.99
N ILE A 140 25.45 69.99 -32.43
CA ILE A 140 24.94 71.19 -33.10
C ILE A 140 25.00 72.39 -32.13
N LEU A 141 24.53 72.21 -30.89
CA LEU A 141 24.58 73.23 -29.84
C LEU A 141 26.02 73.69 -29.55
N LYS A 142 26.97 72.76 -29.39
CA LYS A 142 28.39 73.08 -29.21
C LYS A 142 28.94 73.92 -30.37
N GLY A 143 28.62 73.54 -31.61
CA GLY A 143 29.01 74.31 -32.81
C GLY A 143 28.51 75.76 -32.78
N THR A 144 27.28 75.98 -32.32
CA THR A 144 26.71 77.33 -32.18
C THR A 144 27.25 78.14 -30.99
N CYS A 145 27.68 77.48 -29.91
CA CYS A 145 28.28 78.14 -28.74
C CYS A 145 29.69 78.68 -29.01
N VAL A 146 30.43 78.10 -29.96
CA VAL A 146 31.75 78.61 -30.38
C VAL A 146 31.64 80.01 -31.01
N ASP A 147 30.51 80.35 -31.61
CA ASP A 147 30.31 81.64 -32.28
C ASP A 147 29.76 82.77 -31.39
N ARG A 148 29.17 82.47 -30.21
CA ARG A 148 28.68 83.50 -29.27
C ARG A 148 28.74 83.03 -27.80
N VAL A 149 29.71 83.58 -27.05
CA VAL A 149 29.69 83.86 -25.60
C VAL A 149 29.37 82.66 -24.66
N MET A 150 30.41 82.07 -24.04
CA MET A 150 30.51 81.53 -22.65
C MET A 150 31.30 80.20 -22.56
N CYS A 151 32.52 80.26 -22.03
CA CYS A 151 33.42 79.11 -21.86
C CYS A 151 33.11 78.19 -20.66
N TYR A 152 32.21 78.54 -19.75
CA TYR A 152 31.99 77.76 -18.51
C TYR A 152 30.91 76.67 -18.63
N THR A 153 29.90 76.88 -19.47
CA THR A 153 28.82 75.89 -19.68
C THR A 153 29.25 74.73 -20.57
N CYS A 154 30.16 74.97 -21.52
CA CYS A 154 30.67 73.92 -22.41
C CYS A 154 31.48 72.84 -21.66
N ILE A 155 32.29 73.23 -20.67
CA ILE A 155 33.14 72.29 -19.89
C ILE A 155 32.29 71.34 -19.06
N LEU A 156 31.25 71.84 -18.38
CA LEU A 156 30.31 71.01 -17.61
C LEU A 156 29.49 70.07 -18.52
N PHE A 157 29.23 70.50 -19.76
CA PHE A 157 28.51 69.68 -20.73
C PHE A 157 29.37 68.55 -21.30
N ASP A 158 30.67 68.77 -21.51
CA ASP A 158 31.62 67.73 -21.92
C ASP A 158 31.75 66.62 -20.86
N THR A 159 31.86 67.00 -19.59
CA THR A 159 31.95 66.03 -18.48
C THR A 159 30.67 65.21 -18.32
N PHE A 160 29.50 65.81 -18.59
CA PHE A 160 28.21 65.11 -18.53
C PHE A 160 28.06 64.07 -19.66
N ILE A 161 28.54 64.38 -20.88
CA ILE A 161 28.52 63.46 -22.02
C ILE A 161 29.43 62.25 -21.77
N GLU A 162 30.64 62.46 -21.25
CA GLU A 162 31.55 61.36 -20.88
C GLU A 162 30.92 60.42 -19.83
N TYR A 163 30.23 60.98 -18.83
CA TYR A 163 29.56 60.19 -17.79
C TYR A 163 28.39 59.36 -18.34
N LEU A 164 27.63 59.92 -19.29
CA LEU A 164 26.53 59.23 -19.97
C LEU A 164 27.01 58.08 -20.87
N MET A 165 28.17 58.23 -21.53
CA MET A 165 28.76 57.14 -22.33
C MET A 165 29.31 56.00 -21.47
N TYR A 166 29.66 56.25 -20.20
CA TYR A 166 30.18 55.22 -19.29
C TYR A 166 29.09 54.35 -18.63
N LEU A 167 27.83 54.78 -18.68
CA LEU A 167 26.66 54.12 -18.08
C LEU A 167 25.88 53.21 -19.05
N LEU A 168 26.21 53.25 -20.34
CA LEU A 168 25.67 52.41 -21.42
C LEU A 168 26.59 51.21 -21.69
#